data_AF-U6DSR5-F1
#
_entry.id   AF-U6DSR5-F1
#
_cell.length_a   1.000
_cell.length_b   1.000
_cell.length_c   1.000
_cell.angle_alpha   90.00
_cell.angle_beta   90.00
_cell.angle_gamma   90.00
#
_symmetry.space_group_name_H-M   'P 1'
#
loop_
_entity.id
_entity.type
_entity.pdbx_description
1 polymer ?
#
loop_
_entity_poly.entity_id
_entity_poly.type
_entity_poly.pdbx_seq_one_letter_code
_entity_poly.pdbx_strand_id
1 'polypeptide(L)'
;AREFRHKVDFLIENDAEKDYLYDVLRMYHQTMDVAVLVGDLKLVINEPSRLPLFDAIRPLIPLKHQVEYDQLTPRRSRKLKEVRLDRLHPEGLGLSVRGGLEFGCGLFISHLIKGGQADSVGLQVGDEIVRINGYSISSCTHEEVINLIRTKKTVSIKVRHIGLIPVKSSPDEPLKWQYVDQFVSESGGGRSSLAFPGSRENKEKKVFISLVGSRGLGCSISSGPVQKPGIFISNVKPGSLSAEVGLETGDQIVEVNGIDFSNLDHKEAVNVLKSSRSLTISIVAGAGRELFLTDRERLGGG
;
A
#
# COMPACT_ATOMS: atom_id res chain seq x y z
N ALA A 1 9.72 -11.16 -34.85
CA ALA A 1 8.67 -12.19 -34.76
C ALA A 1 9.11 -13.45 -33.98
N ARG A 2 10.13 -14.19 -34.41
CA ARG A 2 10.56 -15.44 -33.73
C ARG A 2 11.01 -15.24 -32.28
N GLU A 3 11.87 -14.26 -32.02
CA GLU A 3 12.35 -13.95 -30.66
C GLU A 3 11.23 -13.51 -29.71
N PHE A 4 10.26 -12.74 -30.23
CA PHE A 4 9.09 -12.31 -29.47
C PHE A 4 8.25 -13.51 -29.04
N ARG A 5 7.94 -14.44 -29.97
CA ARG A 5 7.18 -15.65 -29.67
C ARG A 5 7.86 -16.51 -28.60
N HIS A 6 9.17 -16.74 -28.71
CA HIS A 6 9.91 -17.50 -27.68
C HIS A 6 9.82 -16.84 -26.29
N LYS A 7 9.81 -15.50 -26.21
CA LYS A 7 9.62 -14.81 -24.92
C LYS A 7 8.20 -14.96 -24.39
N VAL A 8 7.19 -14.91 -25.27
CA VAL A 8 5.78 -15.14 -24.88
C VAL A 8 5.62 -16.56 -24.34
N ASP A 9 6.11 -17.57 -25.07
CA ASP A 9 6.03 -18.98 -24.67
C ASP A 9 6.76 -19.26 -23.35
N PHE A 10 7.82 -18.50 -23.06
CA PHE A 10 8.56 -18.60 -21.80
C PHE A 10 7.88 -17.91 -20.61
N LEU A 11 7.12 -16.84 -20.83
CA LEU A 11 6.57 -15.99 -19.77
C LEU A 11 5.06 -16.19 -19.53
N ILE A 12 4.34 -16.78 -20.49
CA ILE A 12 2.91 -17.03 -20.42
C ILE A 12 2.69 -18.51 -20.71
N GLU A 13 2.12 -19.24 -19.76
CA GLU A 13 1.84 -20.67 -19.91
C GLU A 13 0.49 -20.89 -20.61
N ASN A 14 -0.54 -20.13 -20.23
CA ASN A 14 -1.92 -20.30 -20.69
C ASN A 14 -2.11 -19.83 -22.13
N ASP A 15 -2.57 -20.72 -23.00
CA ASP A 15 -2.79 -20.42 -24.42
C ASP A 15 -3.86 -19.35 -24.66
N ALA A 16 -4.90 -19.27 -23.84
CA ALA A 16 -5.91 -18.21 -23.94
C ALA A 16 -5.32 -16.82 -23.61
N GLU A 17 -4.37 -16.74 -22.67
CA GLU A 17 -3.65 -15.49 -22.38
C GLU A 17 -2.71 -15.11 -23.54
N LYS A 18 -2.09 -16.09 -24.21
CA LYS A 18 -1.27 -15.85 -25.41
C LYS A 18 -2.13 -15.34 -26.55
N ASP A 19 -3.27 -15.99 -26.81
CA ASP A 19 -4.21 -15.59 -27.86
C ASP A 19 -4.70 -14.16 -27.63
N TYR A 20 -5.11 -13.85 -26.39
CA TYR A 20 -5.48 -12.48 -26.01
C TYR A 20 -4.35 -11.48 -26.27
N LEU A 21 -3.11 -11.80 -25.87
CA LEU A 21 -1.95 -10.94 -26.12
C LEU A 21 -1.75 -10.68 -27.63
N TYR A 22 -1.86 -11.71 -28.47
CA TYR A 22 -1.71 -11.55 -29.92
C TYR A 22 -2.86 -10.75 -30.55
N ASP A 23 -4.08 -10.93 -30.06
CA ASP A 23 -5.25 -10.16 -30.51
C ASP A 23 -5.14 -8.68 -30.14
N VAL A 24 -4.70 -8.36 -28.93
CA VAL A 24 -4.42 -6.99 -28.48
C VAL A 24 -3.36 -6.31 -29.38
N LEU A 25 -2.28 -7.01 -29.70
CA LEU A 25 -1.25 -6.49 -30.61
C LEU A 25 -1.78 -6.30 -32.04
N ARG A 26 -2.66 -7.20 -32.51
CA ARG A 26 -3.32 -7.07 -33.81
C ARG A 26 -4.27 -5.87 -33.83
N MET A 27 -5.02 -5.66 -32.75
CA MET A 27 -5.93 -4.52 -32.59
C MET A 27 -5.17 -3.20 -32.62
N TYR A 28 -4.05 -3.11 -31.89
CA TYR A 28 -3.17 -1.95 -31.94
C TYR A 28 -2.66 -1.64 -33.35
N HIS A 29 -2.33 -2.66 -34.16
CA HIS A 29 -1.91 -2.44 -35.54
C HIS A 29 -3.01 -1.80 -36.41
N GLN A 30 -4.28 -1.93 -36.03
CA GLN A 30 -5.41 -1.31 -36.73
C GLN A 30 -5.73 0.08 -36.18
N THR A 31 -5.77 0.23 -34.86
CA THR A 31 -6.22 1.46 -34.19
C THR A 31 -5.11 2.49 -34.01
N MET A 32 -3.85 2.03 -33.91
CA MET A 32 -2.68 2.83 -33.56
C MET A 32 -2.81 3.54 -32.20
N ASP A 33 -3.69 3.07 -31.32
CA ASP A 33 -3.95 3.64 -29.99
C ASP A 33 -3.06 2.97 -28.93
N VAL A 34 -2.05 3.72 -28.46
CA VAL A 34 -1.06 3.24 -27.50
C VAL A 34 -1.66 3.12 -26.09
N ALA A 35 -2.58 4.00 -25.73
CA ALA A 35 -3.19 4.00 -24.40
C ALA A 35 -4.07 2.76 -24.21
N VAL A 36 -4.89 2.45 -25.22
CA VAL A 36 -5.71 1.22 -25.24
C VAL A 36 -4.80 -0.01 -25.23
N LEU A 37 -3.77 -0.04 -26.08
CA LEU A 37 -2.80 -1.14 -26.09
C LEU A 37 -2.22 -1.40 -24.70
N VAL A 38 -1.68 -0.38 -24.04
CA VAL A 38 -1.04 -0.56 -22.73
C VAL A 38 -2.06 -1.00 -21.69
N GLY A 39 -3.28 -0.43 -21.71
CA GLY A 39 -4.37 -0.85 -20.82
C GLY A 39 -4.70 -2.33 -20.95
N ASP A 40 -4.87 -2.81 -22.18
CA ASP A 40 -5.19 -4.22 -22.47
C ASP A 40 -4.03 -5.15 -22.11
N LEU A 41 -2.78 -4.75 -22.40
CA LEU A 41 -1.59 -5.50 -22.02
C LEU A 41 -1.48 -5.74 -20.51
N LYS A 42 -1.99 -4.83 -19.66
CA LYS A 42 -1.98 -4.99 -18.20
C LYS A 42 -2.83 -6.18 -17.73
N LEU A 43 -3.78 -6.67 -18.53
CA LEU A 43 -4.58 -7.85 -18.16
C LEU A 43 -3.76 -9.15 -18.19
N VAL A 44 -2.80 -9.26 -19.12
CA VAL A 44 -1.90 -10.42 -19.24
C VAL A 44 -0.56 -10.20 -18.55
N ILE A 45 -0.04 -8.96 -18.55
CA ILE A 45 1.15 -8.57 -17.80
C ILE A 45 0.71 -8.18 -16.38
N ASN A 46 0.28 -9.17 -15.61
CA ASN A 46 -0.39 -8.99 -14.32
C ASN A 46 0.46 -9.44 -13.12
N GLU A 47 1.76 -9.72 -13.32
CA GLU A 47 2.70 -10.10 -12.27
C GLU A 47 4.15 -9.71 -12.65
N PRO A 48 5.08 -9.57 -11.67
CA PRO A 48 6.43 -9.08 -11.92
C PRO A 48 7.25 -9.89 -12.92
N SER A 49 7.05 -11.23 -12.95
CA SER A 49 7.73 -12.16 -13.86
C SER A 49 7.42 -11.85 -15.32
N ARG A 50 6.20 -11.35 -15.62
CA ARG A 50 5.72 -11.06 -16.98
C ARG A 50 6.09 -9.68 -17.50
N LEU A 51 6.53 -8.75 -16.64
CA LEU A 51 6.95 -7.41 -17.03
C LEU A 51 8.02 -7.32 -18.16
N PRO A 52 8.92 -8.31 -18.40
CA PRO A 52 9.79 -8.33 -19.57
C PRO A 52 9.08 -8.37 -20.92
N LEU A 53 7.77 -8.64 -20.94
CA LEU A 53 6.96 -8.54 -22.14
C LEU A 53 6.86 -7.10 -22.64
N PHE A 54 6.84 -6.07 -21.78
CA PHE A 54 6.87 -4.67 -22.25
C PHE A 54 8.14 -4.38 -23.06
N ASP A 55 9.30 -4.83 -22.59
CA ASP A 55 10.56 -4.69 -23.33
C ASP A 55 10.57 -5.50 -24.64
N ALA A 56 9.85 -6.63 -24.68
CA ALA A 56 9.74 -7.48 -25.86
C ALA A 56 8.77 -6.93 -26.91
N ILE A 57 7.74 -6.19 -26.47
CA ILE A 57 6.73 -5.55 -27.31
C ILE A 57 7.23 -4.21 -27.85
N ARG A 58 8.05 -3.47 -27.08
CA ARG A 58 8.58 -2.16 -27.48
C ARG A 58 9.12 -2.09 -28.93
N PRO A 59 9.90 -3.06 -29.45
CA PRO A 59 10.37 -3.04 -30.84
C PRO A 59 9.26 -3.20 -31.90
N LEU A 60 8.08 -3.68 -31.51
CA LEU A 60 6.90 -3.78 -32.37
C LEU A 60 6.14 -2.44 -32.46
N ILE A 61 6.45 -1.49 -31.58
CA ILE A 61 5.81 -0.17 -31.51
C ILE A 61 6.52 0.80 -32.47
N PRO A 62 5.80 1.46 -33.40
CA PRO A 62 6.37 2.48 -34.28
C PRO A 62 7.11 3.57 -33.51
N LEU A 63 8.22 4.08 -34.05
CA LEU A 63 9.07 5.09 -33.39
C LEU A 63 8.28 6.31 -32.89
N LYS A 64 7.29 6.78 -33.65
CA LYS A 64 6.41 7.91 -33.27
C LYS A 64 5.60 7.68 -31.98
N HIS A 65 5.36 6.43 -31.61
CA HIS A 65 4.56 6.03 -30.44
C HIS A 65 5.42 5.55 -29.27
N GLN A 66 6.72 5.34 -29.47
CA GLN A 66 7.60 4.76 -28.45
C GLN A 66 7.74 5.63 -27.20
N VAL A 67 7.69 6.96 -27.34
CA VAL A 67 7.78 7.89 -26.20
C VAL A 67 6.55 7.77 -25.31
N GLU A 68 5.36 7.74 -25.92
CA GLU A 68 4.08 7.56 -25.20
C GLU A 68 4.02 6.17 -24.54
N TYR A 69 4.44 5.12 -25.25
CA TYR A 69 4.53 3.78 -24.70
C TYR A 69 5.44 3.71 -23.46
N ASP A 70 6.60 4.38 -23.48
CA ASP A 70 7.52 4.45 -22.33
C ASP A 70 7.00 5.28 -21.14
N GLN A 71 6.03 6.17 -21.38
CA GLN A 71 5.37 6.93 -20.32
C GLN A 71 4.28 6.12 -19.64
N LEU A 72 3.59 5.26 -20.39
CA LEU A 72 2.48 4.44 -19.90
C LEU A 72 2.92 3.09 -19.31
N THR A 73 4.13 2.62 -19.62
CA THR A 73 4.67 1.35 -19.11
C THR A 73 5.64 1.56 -17.93
N PRO A 74 5.75 0.60 -17.00
CA PRO A 74 6.65 0.73 -15.85
C PRO A 74 8.11 0.84 -16.26
N ARG A 75 8.81 1.88 -15.77
CA ARG A 75 10.24 2.10 -16.05
C ARG A 75 11.11 1.18 -15.21
N ARG A 76 11.41 0.00 -15.75
CA ARG A 76 12.28 -0.96 -15.05
C ARG A 76 13.74 -0.58 -15.22
N SER A 77 14.46 -0.55 -14.09
CA SER A 77 15.92 -0.44 -14.09
C SER A 77 16.50 -1.68 -13.41
N ARG A 78 17.46 -2.33 -14.07
CA ARG A 78 18.26 -3.39 -13.43
C ARG A 78 19.25 -2.84 -12.40
N LYS A 79 19.51 -1.52 -12.41
CA LYS A 79 20.39 -0.88 -11.44
C LYS A 79 19.65 -0.73 -10.13
N LEU A 80 20.25 -1.26 -9.06
CA LEU A 80 19.75 -1.05 -7.70
C LEU A 80 20.05 0.38 -7.26
N LYS A 81 19.07 1.00 -6.58
CA LYS A 81 19.24 2.29 -5.92
C LYS A 81 19.48 2.04 -4.42
N GLU A 82 20.52 2.64 -3.86
CA GLU A 82 20.81 2.60 -2.42
C GLU A 82 20.51 3.97 -1.80
N VAL A 83 19.78 3.97 -0.69
CA VAL A 83 19.48 5.17 0.09
C VAL A 83 19.75 4.90 1.56
N ARG A 84 20.01 5.96 2.33
CA ARG A 84 20.16 5.89 3.78
C ARG A 84 19.12 6.78 4.43
N LEU A 85 18.41 6.25 5.40
CA LEU A 85 17.39 6.97 6.15
C LEU A 85 17.72 6.98 7.64
N ASP A 86 17.52 8.13 8.28
CA ASP A 86 17.58 8.32 9.72
C ASP A 86 16.24 7.97 10.36
N ARG A 87 16.27 7.01 11.28
CA ARG A 87 15.09 6.57 12.03
C ARG A 87 14.77 7.46 13.22
N LEU A 88 15.71 8.30 13.65
CA LEU A 88 15.50 9.27 14.72
C LEU A 88 14.90 10.58 14.20
N HIS A 89 14.69 10.70 12.89
CA HIS A 89 13.99 11.84 12.31
C HIS A 89 12.58 11.96 12.94
N PRO A 90 12.13 13.15 13.36
CA PRO A 90 10.85 13.32 14.08
C PRO A 90 9.63 12.79 13.32
N GLU A 91 9.65 12.89 12.00
CA GLU A 91 8.57 12.41 11.11
C GLU A 91 8.77 10.95 10.66
N GLY A 92 9.76 10.25 11.24
CA GLY A 92 10.13 8.89 10.88
C GLY A 92 10.68 8.78 9.47
N LEU A 93 10.49 7.60 8.87
CA LEU A 93 11.00 7.28 7.54
C LEU A 93 10.13 7.84 6.41
N GLY A 94 8.84 8.06 6.66
CA GLY A 94 7.89 8.53 5.64
C GLY A 94 7.55 7.52 4.55
N LEU A 95 7.60 6.22 4.86
CA LEU A 95 7.24 5.14 3.92
C LEU A 95 6.42 4.04 4.62
N SER A 96 5.60 3.32 3.85
CA SER A 96 4.94 2.08 4.28
C SER A 96 5.37 0.93 3.38
N VAL A 97 5.49 -0.27 3.97
CA VAL A 97 5.91 -1.48 3.26
C VAL A 97 4.88 -2.59 3.41
N ARG A 98 4.84 -3.51 2.45
CA ARG A 98 4.03 -4.73 2.48
C ARG A 98 4.70 -5.89 1.76
N GLY A 99 4.18 -7.10 1.96
CA GLY A 99 4.79 -8.33 1.47
C GLY A 99 5.76 -8.92 2.49
N GLY A 100 6.55 -9.91 2.07
CA GLY A 100 7.30 -10.80 2.96
C GLY A 100 7.13 -12.26 2.55
N LEU A 101 8.08 -13.10 2.97
CA LEU A 101 8.14 -14.51 2.58
C LEU A 101 6.82 -15.27 2.83
N GLU A 102 6.15 -14.99 3.95
CA GLU A 102 4.87 -15.61 4.35
C GLU A 102 3.72 -15.29 3.39
N PHE A 103 3.86 -14.25 2.58
CA PHE A 103 2.90 -13.86 1.54
C PHE A 103 3.31 -14.34 0.14
N GLY A 104 4.43 -15.06 0.01
CA GLY A 104 4.93 -15.55 -1.27
C GLY A 104 5.44 -14.43 -2.19
N CYS A 105 5.82 -13.28 -1.65
CA CYS A 105 6.34 -12.16 -2.43
C CYS A 105 7.47 -11.41 -1.72
N GLY A 106 8.20 -10.58 -2.45
CA GLY A 106 9.19 -9.65 -1.89
C GLY A 106 8.55 -8.56 -1.02
N LEU A 107 9.37 -7.62 -0.54
CA LEU A 107 8.90 -6.49 0.25
C LEU A 107 8.82 -5.23 -0.59
N PHE A 108 7.64 -4.60 -0.67
CA PHE A 108 7.35 -3.48 -1.56
C PHE A 108 6.96 -2.22 -0.78
N ILE A 109 7.42 -1.06 -1.26
CA ILE A 109 6.93 0.23 -0.78
C ILE A 109 5.54 0.47 -1.35
N SER A 110 4.54 0.52 -0.47
CA SER A 110 3.14 0.74 -0.84
C SER A 110 2.67 2.18 -0.66
N HIS A 111 3.36 2.98 0.16
CA HIS A 111 2.99 4.37 0.38
C HIS A 111 4.21 5.21 0.73
N LEU A 112 4.18 6.48 0.34
CA LEU A 112 5.19 7.48 0.66
C LEU A 112 4.51 8.75 1.16
N ILE A 113 5.05 9.33 2.23
CA ILE A 113 4.65 10.65 2.69
C ILE A 113 5.32 11.67 1.78
N LYS A 114 4.53 12.45 1.05
CA LYS A 114 5.02 13.52 0.17
C LYS A 114 5.82 14.54 0.98
N GLY A 115 7.03 14.86 0.53
CA GLY A 115 7.99 15.72 1.22
C GLY A 115 8.67 15.04 2.43
N GLY A 116 8.29 13.81 2.77
CA GLY A 116 8.92 13.04 3.83
C GLY A 116 10.32 12.56 3.44
N GLN A 117 11.00 11.91 4.39
CA GLN A 117 12.38 11.51 4.22
C GLN A 117 12.60 10.52 3.05
N ALA A 118 11.77 9.49 2.96
CA ALA A 118 11.80 8.51 1.88
C ALA A 118 11.55 9.11 0.50
N ASP A 119 10.56 10.02 0.40
CA ASP A 119 10.25 10.74 -0.83
C ASP A 119 11.42 11.66 -1.24
N SER A 120 12.03 12.36 -0.27
CA SER A 120 13.16 13.27 -0.51
C SER A 120 14.40 12.57 -1.05
N VAL A 121 14.64 11.30 -0.67
CA VAL A 121 15.73 10.50 -1.25
C VAL A 121 15.32 9.80 -2.57
N GLY A 122 14.10 10.05 -3.04
CA GLY A 122 13.52 9.57 -4.28
C GLY A 122 13.19 8.08 -4.30
N LEU A 123 12.83 7.49 -3.15
CA LEU A 123 12.13 6.22 -3.17
C LEU A 123 10.77 6.39 -3.86
N GLN A 124 10.23 5.32 -4.43
CA GLN A 124 8.96 5.36 -5.15
C GLN A 124 8.02 4.25 -4.67
N VAL A 125 6.71 4.50 -4.75
CA VAL A 125 5.70 3.44 -4.61
C VAL A 125 5.92 2.44 -5.75
N GLY A 126 5.90 1.14 -5.43
CA GLY A 126 6.24 0.08 -6.39
C GLY A 126 7.72 -0.27 -6.43
N ASP A 127 8.55 0.33 -5.58
CA ASP A 127 9.91 -0.15 -5.31
C ASP A 127 9.87 -1.43 -4.47
N GLU A 128 10.60 -2.45 -4.93
CA GLU A 128 10.92 -3.65 -4.16
C GLU A 128 12.21 -3.43 -3.38
N ILE A 129 12.14 -3.58 -2.06
CA ILE A 129 13.30 -3.60 -1.19
C ILE A 129 13.98 -4.95 -1.35
N VAL A 130 15.26 -4.93 -1.71
CA VAL A 130 16.04 -6.16 -1.92
C VAL A 130 17.10 -6.38 -0.85
N ARG A 131 17.55 -5.30 -0.19
CA ARG A 131 18.48 -5.39 0.95
C ARG A 131 18.22 -4.32 1.98
N ILE A 132 18.43 -4.67 3.25
CA ILE A 132 18.45 -3.73 4.36
C ILE A 132 19.75 -3.91 5.14
N ASN A 133 20.46 -2.81 5.38
CA ASN A 133 21.74 -2.80 6.10
C ASN A 133 22.78 -3.80 5.55
N GLY A 134 22.73 -4.08 4.24
CA GLY A 134 23.62 -5.02 3.55
C GLY A 134 23.10 -6.46 3.44
N TYR A 135 22.13 -6.84 4.29
CA TYR A 135 21.55 -8.19 4.30
C TYR A 135 20.51 -8.36 3.20
N SER A 136 20.52 -9.52 2.54
CA SER A 136 19.43 -9.94 1.66
C SER A 136 18.18 -10.23 2.48
N ILE A 137 17.01 -9.86 1.97
CA ILE A 137 15.72 -10.08 2.65
C ILE A 137 14.79 -11.06 1.91
N SER A 138 15.31 -11.75 0.89
CA SER A 138 14.53 -12.68 0.04
C SER A 138 13.87 -13.83 0.79
N SER A 139 14.40 -14.18 1.96
CA SER A 139 13.92 -15.29 2.80
C SER A 139 13.45 -14.81 4.16
N CYS A 140 13.13 -13.52 4.28
CA CYS A 140 12.65 -12.93 5.52
C CYS A 140 11.13 -12.78 5.47
N THR A 141 10.49 -13.09 6.59
CA THR A 141 9.10 -12.70 6.82
C THR A 141 8.98 -11.19 6.93
N HIS A 142 7.77 -10.65 6.77
CA HIS A 142 7.53 -9.22 6.96
C HIS A 142 8.09 -8.73 8.29
N GLU A 143 7.81 -9.49 9.37
CA GLU A 143 8.24 -9.17 10.73
C GLU A 143 9.76 -9.10 10.86
N GLU A 144 10.48 -10.09 10.34
CA GLU A 144 11.95 -10.11 10.36
C GLU A 144 12.54 -8.90 9.64
N VAL A 145 11.92 -8.47 8.54
CA VAL A 145 12.37 -7.27 7.82
C VAL A 145 12.14 -6.00 8.62
N ILE A 146 10.96 -5.85 9.26
CA ILE A 146 10.69 -4.71 10.15
C ILE A 146 11.70 -4.70 11.31
N ASN A 147 11.98 -5.85 11.91
CA ASN A 147 12.98 -5.98 12.98
C ASN A 147 14.38 -5.63 12.48
N LEU A 148 14.71 -5.93 11.23
CA LEU A 148 16.00 -5.57 10.63
C LEU A 148 16.15 -4.05 10.44
N ILE A 149 15.08 -3.35 9.98
CA ILE A 149 15.00 -1.88 9.93
C ILE A 149 15.16 -1.29 11.34
N ARG A 150 14.53 -1.98 12.32
CA ARG A 150 14.66 -1.96 13.79
C ARG A 150 16.04 -1.76 14.42
N THR A 151 17.07 -2.35 13.80
CA THR A 151 18.33 -2.62 14.51
C THR A 151 19.23 -1.41 14.75
N LYS A 152 19.14 -0.38 13.90
CA LYS A 152 20.09 0.75 13.91
C LYS A 152 19.36 2.09 13.83
N LYS A 153 20.01 3.15 14.33
CA LYS A 153 19.54 4.54 14.22
C LYS A 153 19.42 5.01 12.76
N THR A 154 20.29 4.50 11.88
CA THR A 154 20.23 4.74 10.43
C THR A 154 20.03 3.41 9.73
N VAL A 155 19.15 3.38 8.73
CA VAL A 155 18.90 2.21 7.88
C VAL A 155 19.38 2.47 6.46
N SER A 156 20.19 1.57 5.89
CA SER A 156 20.50 1.56 4.46
C SER A 156 19.52 0.61 3.75
N ILE A 157 18.87 1.09 2.69
CA ILE A 157 17.89 0.34 1.91
C ILE A 157 18.37 0.30 0.46
N LYS A 158 18.48 -0.92 -0.11
CA LYS A 158 18.64 -1.11 -1.56
C LYS A 158 17.32 -1.53 -2.17
N VAL A 159 16.91 -0.81 -3.22
CA VAL A 159 15.65 -1.04 -3.92
C VAL A 159 15.86 -1.30 -5.41
N ARG A 160 14.89 -1.95 -6.03
CA ARG A 160 14.67 -1.96 -7.49
C ARG A 160 13.25 -1.50 -7.78
N HIS A 161 13.08 -0.72 -8.84
CA HIS A 161 11.73 -0.29 -9.23
C HIS A 161 11.03 -1.38 -10.05
N ILE A 162 9.86 -1.82 -9.58
CA ILE A 162 9.03 -2.83 -10.26
C ILE A 162 7.78 -2.18 -10.89
N GLY A 163 7.11 -1.29 -10.16
CA GLY A 163 5.87 -0.62 -10.62
C GLY A 163 4.59 -1.45 -10.40
N LEU A 164 4.68 -2.51 -9.61
CA LEU A 164 3.55 -3.33 -9.15
C LEU A 164 3.55 -3.40 -7.61
N ILE A 165 2.36 -3.60 -7.05
CA ILE A 165 2.13 -3.73 -5.61
C ILE A 165 1.42 -5.06 -5.35
N PRO A 166 1.90 -5.90 -4.39
CA PRO A 166 1.18 -7.10 -4.00
C PRO A 166 -0.07 -6.76 -3.20
N VAL A 167 -1.17 -7.46 -3.50
CA VAL A 167 -2.47 -7.29 -2.86
C VAL A 167 -3.07 -8.66 -2.53
N LYS A 168 -3.48 -8.82 -1.28
CA LYS A 168 -4.20 -9.99 -0.78
C LYS A 168 -5.24 -9.50 0.23
N SER A 169 -6.52 -9.59 -0.11
CA SER A 169 -7.61 -8.98 0.67
C SER A 169 -8.01 -9.82 1.88
N SER A 170 -7.84 -11.15 1.79
CA SER A 170 -8.10 -12.10 2.88
C SER A 170 -7.10 -13.25 2.86
N PRO A 171 -6.96 -14.03 3.96
CA PRO A 171 -6.09 -15.21 4.00
C PRO A 171 -6.39 -16.25 2.90
N ASP A 172 -7.66 -16.36 2.49
CA ASP A 172 -8.15 -17.34 1.53
C ASP A 172 -8.00 -16.87 0.06
N GLU A 173 -7.82 -15.58 -0.17
CA GLU A 173 -7.59 -15.06 -1.51
C GLU A 173 -6.15 -15.33 -2.01
N PRO A 174 -5.98 -15.62 -3.31
CA PRO A 174 -4.66 -15.72 -3.91
C PRO A 174 -3.98 -14.36 -3.93
N LEU A 175 -2.65 -14.36 -3.89
CA LEU A 175 -1.85 -13.17 -4.10
C LEU A 175 -2.12 -12.61 -5.51
N LYS A 176 -2.48 -11.33 -5.59
CA LYS A 176 -2.64 -10.59 -6.84
C LYS A 176 -1.66 -9.42 -6.88
N TRP A 177 -1.42 -8.88 -8.06
CA TRP A 177 -0.62 -7.68 -8.25
C TRP A 177 -1.46 -6.59 -8.88
N GLN A 178 -1.31 -5.37 -8.37
CA GLN A 178 -1.91 -4.18 -8.95
C GLN A 178 -0.81 -3.23 -9.43
N TYR A 179 -1.07 -2.53 -10.52
CA TYR A 179 -0.21 -1.43 -10.94
C TYR A 179 -0.33 -0.26 -9.95
N VAL A 180 0.76 0.51 -9.81
CA VAL A 180 0.80 1.64 -8.85
C VAL A 180 -0.32 2.66 -9.11
N ASP A 181 -0.66 2.93 -10.37
CA ASP A 181 -1.75 3.85 -10.74
C ASP A 181 -3.12 3.37 -10.23
N GLN A 182 -3.40 2.07 -10.39
CA GLN A 182 -4.63 1.44 -9.89
C GLN A 182 -4.65 1.42 -8.35
N PHE A 183 -3.55 0.99 -7.73
CA PHE A 183 -3.43 0.87 -6.28
C PHE A 183 -3.59 2.22 -5.56
N VAL A 184 -2.97 3.28 -6.09
CA VAL A 184 -3.07 4.64 -5.53
C VAL A 184 -4.46 5.25 -5.79
N SER A 185 -5.09 4.95 -6.92
CA SER A 185 -6.45 5.40 -7.21
C SER A 185 -7.48 4.77 -6.27
N GLU A 186 -7.37 3.47 -5.96
CA GLU A 186 -8.21 2.80 -4.96
C GLU A 186 -7.94 3.29 -3.53
N SER A 187 -6.71 3.72 -3.26
CA SER A 187 -6.32 4.30 -1.97
C SER A 187 -6.64 5.81 -1.85
N GLY A 188 -7.10 6.46 -2.93
CA GLY A 188 -7.15 7.93 -3.05
C GLY A 188 -8.32 8.53 -3.84
N GLY A 189 -9.32 7.76 -4.29
CA GLY A 189 -10.54 8.26 -4.95
C GLY A 189 -11.78 7.88 -4.14
N GLY A 190 -12.55 8.82 -3.59
CA GLY A 190 -13.27 9.80 -4.40
C GLY A 190 -14.57 9.19 -4.91
N ARG A 191 -15.55 8.97 -4.02
CA ARG A 191 -16.93 8.71 -4.44
C ARG A 191 -17.40 9.96 -5.19
N SER A 192 -17.68 9.80 -6.48
CA SER A 192 -18.45 10.77 -7.25
C SER A 192 -19.84 10.89 -6.61
N SER A 193 -20.08 11.97 -5.88
CA SER A 193 -21.42 12.39 -5.48
C SER A 193 -21.41 13.88 -5.17
N LEU A 194 -21.96 14.63 -6.12
CA LEU A 194 -22.75 15.86 -5.96
C LEU A 194 -22.47 16.69 -4.70
N ALA A 195 -21.99 17.90 -4.94
CA ALA A 195 -21.77 18.95 -3.96
C ALA A 195 -22.96 19.10 -2.98
N PHE A 196 -22.66 18.96 -1.69
CA PHE A 196 -23.41 19.59 -0.60
C PHE A 196 -22.40 20.36 0.27
N PRO A 197 -22.58 21.67 0.48
CA PRO A 197 -21.66 22.45 1.30
C PRO A 197 -22.01 22.24 2.77
N GLY A 198 -21.14 21.59 3.56
CA GLY A 198 -21.37 21.54 5.00
C GLY A 198 -20.63 20.52 5.87
N SER A 199 -19.70 19.71 5.38
CA SER A 199 -19.04 18.69 6.22
C SER A 199 -17.56 19.00 6.39
N ARG A 200 -17.18 19.35 7.63
CA ARG A 200 -15.79 19.49 8.09
C ARG A 200 -14.97 18.29 7.62
N GLU A 201 -13.84 18.54 6.94
CA GLU A 201 -12.91 17.54 6.43
C GLU A 201 -12.43 16.60 7.55
N ASN A 202 -13.09 15.47 7.67
CA ASN A 202 -12.66 14.38 8.52
C ASN A 202 -11.61 13.59 7.74
N LYS A 203 -10.33 13.91 7.98
CA LYS A 203 -9.20 13.26 7.30
C LYS A 203 -9.09 11.81 7.76
N GLU A 204 -9.37 10.88 6.86
CA GLU A 204 -9.03 9.48 7.04
C GLU A 204 -7.50 9.34 7.15
N LYS A 205 -7.02 8.62 8.17
CA LYS A 205 -5.61 8.30 8.38
C LYS A 205 -5.46 6.79 8.46
N LYS A 206 -4.48 6.22 7.77
CA LYS A 206 -4.13 4.80 7.85
C LYS A 206 -2.83 4.63 8.63
N VAL A 207 -2.87 3.85 9.70
CA VAL A 207 -1.73 3.59 10.60
C VAL A 207 -1.43 2.10 10.67
N PHE A 208 -0.18 1.76 10.97
CA PHE A 208 0.29 0.37 11.03
C PHE A 208 0.85 0.07 12.41
N ILE A 209 0.29 -0.90 13.12
CA ILE A 209 0.71 -1.30 14.45
C ILE A 209 1.19 -2.75 14.44
N SER A 210 2.42 -2.98 14.90
CA SER A 210 2.97 -4.32 15.15
C SER A 210 3.04 -4.57 16.66
N LEU A 211 2.30 -5.56 17.13
CA LEU A 211 2.15 -5.93 18.53
C LEU A 211 3.27 -6.84 19.06
N VAL A 212 4.27 -7.15 18.25
CA VAL A 212 5.40 -8.02 18.60
C VAL A 212 6.27 -7.36 19.66
N GLY A 213 6.61 -8.09 20.73
CA GLY A 213 7.41 -7.58 21.86
C GLY A 213 6.66 -6.62 22.79
N SER A 214 5.41 -6.30 22.49
CA SER A 214 4.54 -5.44 23.30
C SER A 214 3.50 -6.26 24.06
N ARG A 215 2.95 -5.69 25.15
CA ARG A 215 1.83 -6.29 25.89
C ARG A 215 0.46 -5.99 25.27
N GLY A 216 0.38 -5.23 24.16
CA GLY A 216 -0.86 -4.85 23.48
C GLY A 216 -0.76 -3.50 22.75
N LEU A 217 -1.83 -3.09 22.06
CA LEU A 217 -1.90 -1.81 21.32
C LEU A 217 -1.52 -0.61 22.20
N GLY A 218 -2.00 -0.64 23.45
CA GLY A 218 -1.90 0.49 24.38
C GLY A 218 -2.90 1.60 24.10
N CYS A 219 -3.99 1.31 23.38
CA CYS A 219 -5.21 2.09 23.39
C CYS A 219 -6.41 1.26 23.87
N SER A 220 -7.44 1.95 24.32
CA SER A 220 -8.77 1.39 24.62
C SER A 220 -9.74 1.81 23.54
N ILE A 221 -10.71 0.93 23.23
CA ILE A 221 -11.81 1.23 22.32
C ILE A 221 -13.13 1.27 23.07
N SER A 222 -14.12 1.96 22.51
CA SER A 222 -15.48 2.05 23.04
C SER A 222 -16.46 2.17 21.89
N SER A 223 -17.64 1.56 22.04
CA SER A 223 -18.73 1.76 21.10
C SER A 223 -19.35 3.13 21.28
N GLY A 224 -19.61 3.81 20.18
CA GLY A 224 -20.33 5.08 20.19
C GLY A 224 -21.80 4.91 20.57
N PRO A 225 -22.47 6.00 20.98
CA PRO A 225 -23.89 5.98 21.33
C PRO A 225 -24.78 5.77 20.10
N VAL A 226 -26.07 5.53 20.30
CA VAL A 226 -27.04 5.31 19.20
C VAL A 226 -27.07 6.46 18.20
N GLN A 227 -26.82 7.68 18.65
CA GLN A 227 -26.78 8.89 17.82
C GLN A 227 -25.49 9.00 16.98
N LYS A 228 -24.45 8.23 17.33
CA LYS A 228 -23.16 8.20 16.63
C LYS A 228 -22.52 6.80 16.74
N PRO A 229 -23.08 5.81 16.03
CA PRO A 229 -22.60 4.43 16.11
C PRO A 229 -21.20 4.28 15.49
N GLY A 230 -20.45 3.29 15.96
CA GLY A 230 -19.10 2.98 15.50
C GLY A 230 -18.15 2.62 16.65
N ILE A 231 -16.91 2.30 16.31
CA ILE A 231 -15.85 1.97 17.27
C ILE A 231 -14.87 3.13 17.37
N PHE A 232 -14.71 3.68 18.57
CA PHE A 232 -13.89 4.86 18.82
C PHE A 232 -12.76 4.56 19.80
N ILE A 233 -11.64 5.26 19.64
CA ILE A 233 -10.54 5.23 20.60
C ILE A 233 -10.94 6.08 21.80
N SER A 234 -11.06 5.44 22.96
CA SER A 234 -11.46 6.11 24.20
C SER A 234 -10.28 6.54 25.07
N ASN A 235 -9.13 5.90 24.89
CA ASN A 235 -7.91 6.25 25.60
C ASN A 235 -6.67 5.77 24.84
N VAL A 236 -5.58 6.54 24.91
CA VAL A 236 -4.27 6.16 24.37
C VAL A 236 -3.23 6.32 25.47
N LYS A 237 -2.54 5.23 25.81
CA LYS A 237 -1.51 5.23 26.84
C LYS A 237 -0.26 5.96 26.32
N PRO A 238 0.30 6.94 27.05
CA PRO A 238 1.56 7.59 26.67
C PRO A 238 2.70 6.59 26.47
N GLY A 239 3.47 6.76 25.39
CA GLY A 239 4.58 5.87 25.03
C GLY A 239 4.14 4.46 24.61
N SER A 240 2.88 4.27 24.25
CA SER A 240 2.40 3.02 23.63
C SER A 240 2.56 3.02 22.12
N LEU A 241 2.44 1.85 21.50
CA LEU A 241 2.41 1.72 20.03
C LEU A 241 1.31 2.58 19.41
N SER A 242 0.12 2.62 20.01
CA SER A 242 -0.96 3.49 19.56
C SER A 242 -0.57 4.97 19.59
N ALA A 243 0.12 5.42 20.64
CA ALA A 243 0.62 6.80 20.70
C ALA A 243 1.72 7.08 19.67
N GLU A 244 2.65 6.13 19.49
CA GLU A 244 3.77 6.25 18.53
C GLU A 244 3.30 6.36 17.07
N VAL A 245 2.19 5.70 16.72
CA VAL A 245 1.60 5.80 15.37
C VAL A 245 0.62 6.96 15.23
N GLY A 246 0.47 7.79 16.28
CA GLY A 246 -0.36 8.99 16.25
C GLY A 246 -1.87 8.74 16.36
N LEU A 247 -2.28 7.64 16.99
CA LEU A 247 -3.68 7.47 17.41
C LEU A 247 -3.96 8.39 18.60
N GLU A 248 -5.13 9.03 18.57
CA GLU A 248 -5.59 9.95 19.60
C GLU A 248 -6.97 9.54 20.13
N THR A 249 -7.28 9.98 21.34
CA THR A 249 -8.62 9.82 21.90
C THR A 249 -9.64 10.57 21.02
N GLY A 250 -10.73 9.88 20.67
CA GLY A 250 -11.77 10.39 19.77
C GLY A 250 -11.57 10.02 18.31
N ASP A 251 -10.50 9.32 17.93
CA ASP A 251 -10.40 8.74 16.59
C ASP A 251 -11.44 7.62 16.41
N GLN A 252 -12.11 7.57 15.25
CA GLN A 252 -13.00 6.46 14.90
C GLN A 252 -12.25 5.44 14.08
N ILE A 253 -12.30 4.16 14.44
CA ILE A 253 -11.77 3.07 13.62
C ILE A 253 -12.81 2.72 12.56
N VAL A 254 -12.41 2.77 11.29
CA VAL A 254 -13.29 2.45 10.15
C VAL A 254 -12.88 1.19 9.42
N GLU A 255 -11.61 0.77 9.51
CA GLU A 255 -11.15 -0.49 8.93
C GLU A 255 -9.97 -1.04 9.72
N VAL A 256 -9.91 -2.36 9.92
CA VAL A 256 -8.70 -3.04 10.42
C VAL A 256 -8.40 -4.24 9.54
N ASN A 257 -7.21 -4.28 8.95
CA ASN A 257 -6.76 -5.36 8.07
C ASN A 257 -7.77 -5.67 6.93
N GLY A 258 -8.42 -4.63 6.40
CA GLY A 258 -9.44 -4.78 5.34
C GLY A 258 -10.83 -5.19 5.83
N ILE A 259 -11.02 -5.40 7.14
CA ILE A 259 -12.33 -5.63 7.74
C ILE A 259 -12.94 -4.27 8.08
N ASP A 260 -14.16 -3.98 7.59
CA ASP A 260 -14.93 -2.77 7.90
C ASP A 260 -15.36 -2.74 9.37
N PHE A 261 -15.15 -1.60 10.04
CA PHE A 261 -15.48 -1.36 11.45
C PHE A 261 -16.70 -0.43 11.62
N SER A 262 -17.31 0.02 10.53
CA SER A 262 -18.43 0.96 10.56
C SER A 262 -19.67 0.40 11.26
N ASN A 263 -19.89 -0.91 11.17
CA ASN A 263 -21.09 -1.60 11.71
C ASN A 263 -20.76 -2.77 12.66
N LEU A 264 -19.51 -2.89 13.14
CA LEU A 264 -19.14 -3.95 14.08
C LEU A 264 -19.60 -3.66 15.49
N ASP A 265 -20.00 -4.71 16.21
CA ASP A 265 -20.23 -4.61 17.65
C ASP A 265 -18.90 -4.55 18.42
N HIS A 266 -18.96 -4.13 19.68
CA HIS A 266 -17.78 -3.99 20.53
C HIS A 266 -16.96 -5.29 20.65
N LYS A 267 -17.64 -6.43 20.77
CA LYS A 267 -17.02 -7.72 21.02
C LYS A 267 -16.28 -8.22 19.78
N GLU A 268 -16.89 -8.07 18.61
CA GLU A 268 -16.30 -8.38 17.31
C GLU A 268 -15.09 -7.49 17.02
N ALA A 269 -15.20 -6.18 17.26
CA ALA A 269 -14.10 -5.24 17.09
C ALA A 269 -12.88 -5.61 17.96
N VAL A 270 -13.11 -6.00 19.22
CA VAL A 270 -12.05 -6.49 20.12
C VAL A 270 -11.41 -7.78 19.59
N ASN A 271 -12.21 -8.70 19.03
CA ASN A 271 -11.70 -9.95 18.47
C ASN A 271 -10.82 -9.69 17.25
N VAL A 272 -11.23 -8.79 16.35
CA VAL A 272 -10.44 -8.43 15.16
C VAL A 272 -9.13 -7.72 15.54
N LEU A 273 -9.16 -6.79 16.50
CA LEU A 273 -7.95 -6.12 16.99
C LEU A 273 -6.99 -7.08 17.70
N LYS A 274 -7.47 -8.22 18.20
CA LYS A 274 -6.66 -9.25 18.86
C LYS A 274 -6.29 -10.42 17.95
N SER A 275 -6.92 -10.57 16.78
CA SER A 275 -6.74 -11.72 15.90
C SER A 275 -5.38 -11.72 15.19
N SER A 276 -4.75 -10.54 15.08
CA SER A 276 -3.47 -10.38 14.42
C SER A 276 -2.47 -9.62 15.28
N ARG A 277 -1.19 -9.98 15.14
CA ARG A 277 -0.06 -9.25 15.71
C ARG A 277 0.40 -8.09 14.83
N SER A 278 -0.15 -7.96 13.63
CA SER A 278 0.08 -6.85 12.71
C SER A 278 -1.27 -6.27 12.27
N LEU A 279 -1.50 -4.99 12.53
CA LEU A 279 -2.75 -4.30 12.26
C LEU A 279 -2.50 -3.11 11.34
N THR A 280 -3.18 -3.08 10.20
CA THR A 280 -3.39 -1.89 9.38
C THR A 280 -4.73 -1.30 9.77
N ILE A 281 -4.73 -0.15 10.44
CA ILE A 281 -5.92 0.50 10.98
C ILE A 281 -6.19 1.76 10.16
N SER A 282 -7.33 1.82 9.49
CA SER A 282 -7.87 3.07 8.96
C SER A 282 -8.74 3.73 10.00
N ILE A 283 -8.50 5.01 10.26
CA ILE A 283 -9.26 5.81 11.21
C ILE A 283 -9.79 7.07 10.54
N VAL A 284 -10.84 7.64 11.11
CA VAL A 284 -11.26 9.01 10.86
C VAL A 284 -10.84 9.86 12.05
N ALA A 285 -9.88 10.76 11.81
CA ALA A 285 -9.20 11.48 12.87
C ALA A 285 -10.16 12.41 13.63
N GLY A 286 -10.27 12.19 14.94
CA GLY A 286 -11.06 12.98 15.86
C GLY A 286 -12.57 13.00 15.58
N ALA A 287 -13.08 12.00 14.86
CA ALA A 287 -14.49 11.89 14.52
C ALA A 287 -15.41 11.78 15.75
N GLY A 288 -14.94 11.26 16.87
CA GLY A 288 -15.67 11.14 18.13
C GLY A 288 -15.08 11.97 19.26
N ARG A 289 -14.35 13.06 18.98
CA ARG A 289 -13.72 13.90 20.02
C ARG A 289 -14.72 14.39 21.07
N GLU A 290 -15.93 14.76 20.63
CA GLU A 290 -17.00 15.23 21.50
C GLU A 290 -17.52 14.18 22.48
N LEU A 291 -17.31 12.89 22.19
CA LEU A 291 -17.72 11.78 23.05
C LEU A 291 -16.83 11.64 24.29
N PHE A 292 -15.61 12.19 24.24
CA PHE A 292 -14.58 12.00 25.27
C PHE A 292 -14.04 13.31 25.85
N LEU A 293 -14.74 14.43 25.64
CA LEU A 293 -14.42 15.71 26.28
C LEU A 293 -14.51 15.61 27.81
N THR A 294 -13.49 16.12 28.49
CA THR A 294 -13.52 16.26 29.95
C THR A 294 -14.42 17.43 30.37
N ASP A 295 -14.96 17.40 31.59
CA ASP A 295 -15.81 18.48 32.11
C ASP A 295 -15.11 19.86 32.08
N ARG A 296 -13.77 19.86 32.15
CA ARG A 296 -12.93 21.05 32.07
C ARG A 296 -12.89 21.69 30.67
N GLU A 297 -13.05 20.88 29.62
CA GLU A 297 -13.06 21.33 28.22
C GLU A 297 -14.47 21.73 27.76
N ARG A 298 -15.53 21.20 28.39
CA ARG A 298 -16.91 21.64 28.18
C ARG A 298 -17.18 23.05 28.72
N LEU A 299 -16.49 23.46 29.77
CA LEU A 299 -16.67 24.75 30.45
C LEU A 299 -15.79 25.89 29.90
N GLY A 300 -14.82 25.59 29.02
CA GLY A 300 -13.88 26.57 28.46
C GLY A 300 -14.34 27.28 27.18
N GLY A 301 -15.56 26.99 26.71
CA GLY A 301 -16.14 27.55 25.48
C GLY A 301 -17.37 28.44 25.70
N GLY A 302 -17.45 29.10 26.86
CA GLY A 302 -18.46 30.11 27.19
C GLY A 302 -17.95 31.53 27.02
#